data_AF-A0A418CAT2-F1
#
_entry.id   AF-A0A418CAT2-F1
#
_cell.length_a   1.000
_cell.length_b   1.000
_cell.length_c   1.000
_cell.angle_alpha   90.00
_cell.angle_beta   90.00
_cell.angle_gamma   90.00
#
_symmetry.space_group_name_H-M   'P 1'
#
loop_
_entity.id
_entity.type
_entity.pdbx_description
1 polymer ?
#
loop_
_entity_poly.entity_id
_entity_poly.type
_entity_poly.pdbx_seq_one_letter_code
_entity_poly.pdbx_strand_id
1 'polypeptide(L)'
;MATSDSSKAASLADLPPLNEAPSADRTKLFRQKLRLCCVVMDFGEPRKHLREKDAKRQALLELVQFLSDGKVTWSPQVVEDLMACVEANIIRPLGGKSRGNTKDGGRIEGVEEDEPVLEEAWPHLQLIYELLYRFVLSKEVDTKSAKEYFSKRFMLQLLNLFDSEDPRERDYLKVGSLHERTKQMPSSSRDPLTSPSIINGFALPLKAEHQKFLEKALIPLHKAANVAQYHQQLAYCTTQFVEKDPATAKPIILGLLRFWPVTQSTKEVLGPMQ
;
A
#
# COMPACT_ATOMS: atom_id res chain seq x y z
N MET A 1 -6.65 -21.98 47.18
CA MET A 1 -7.67 -21.41 46.27
C MET A 1 -7.00 -20.27 45.52
N ALA A 2 -7.26 -20.17 44.21
CA ALA A 2 -6.64 -19.28 43.21
C ALA A 2 -5.25 -19.70 42.68
N THR A 3 -5.29 -20.58 41.68
CA THR A 3 -4.26 -20.80 40.67
C THR A 3 -4.16 -19.57 39.78
N SER A 4 -3.01 -18.90 39.78
CA SER A 4 -2.66 -17.88 38.79
C SER A 4 -2.23 -18.57 37.49
N ASP A 5 -3.18 -18.80 36.59
CA ASP A 5 -2.85 -19.27 35.24
C ASP A 5 -2.50 -18.05 34.38
N SER A 6 -1.21 -17.72 34.35
CA SER A 6 -0.64 -16.76 33.42
C SER A 6 -0.54 -17.44 32.06
N SER A 7 -1.61 -17.33 31.27
CA SER A 7 -1.60 -17.74 29.87
C SER A 7 -0.58 -16.88 29.12
N LYS A 8 0.62 -17.42 28.87
CA LYS A 8 1.59 -16.85 27.94
C LYS A 8 0.88 -16.57 26.62
N ALA A 9 0.84 -15.30 26.21
CA ALA A 9 0.36 -14.94 24.88
C ALA A 9 1.20 -15.70 23.83
N ALA A 10 0.53 -16.46 22.96
CA ALA A 10 1.21 -17.26 21.95
C ALA A 10 2.03 -16.37 21.01
N SER A 11 3.30 -16.71 20.78
CA SER A 11 4.16 -16.02 19.83
C SER A 11 4.05 -16.64 18.43
N LEU A 12 4.37 -15.88 17.38
CA LEU A 12 4.37 -16.40 15.99
C LEU A 12 5.26 -17.62 15.81
N ALA A 13 6.36 -17.70 16.55
CA ALA A 13 7.32 -18.80 16.49
C ALA A 13 6.78 -20.11 17.10
N ASP A 14 5.74 -20.03 17.92
CA ASP A 14 5.14 -21.20 18.59
C ASP A 14 3.95 -21.77 17.81
N LEU A 15 3.50 -21.08 16.75
CA LEU A 15 2.36 -21.51 15.94
C LEU A 15 2.77 -22.53 14.87
N PRO A 16 1.95 -23.57 14.62
CA PRO A 16 2.23 -24.53 13.58
C PRO A 16 2.17 -23.88 12.17
N PRO A 17 2.82 -24.48 11.17
CA PRO A 17 2.66 -24.08 9.78
C PRO A 17 1.21 -24.21 9.29
N LEU A 18 0.75 -23.27 8.46
CA LEU A 18 -0.64 -23.24 7.97
C LEU A 18 -1.04 -24.48 7.15
N ASN A 19 -0.10 -25.06 6.40
CA ASN A 19 -0.34 -26.25 5.57
C ASN A 19 -0.43 -27.54 6.40
N GLU A 20 0.24 -27.60 7.54
CA GLU A 20 0.24 -28.76 8.45
C GLU A 20 -1.00 -28.80 9.35
N ALA A 21 -1.65 -27.65 9.56
CA ALA A 21 -2.88 -27.60 10.35
C ALA A 21 -4.04 -28.36 9.66
N PRO A 22 -4.93 -29.02 10.44
CA PRO A 22 -6.16 -29.62 9.93
C PRO A 22 -7.01 -28.59 9.18
N SER A 23 -7.69 -29.01 8.11
CA SER A 23 -8.48 -28.10 7.25
C SER A 23 -9.51 -27.27 8.03
N ALA A 24 -10.13 -27.85 9.06
CA ALA A 24 -11.09 -27.18 9.94
C ALA A 24 -10.49 -26.01 10.74
N ASP A 25 -9.19 -26.09 11.07
CA ASP A 25 -8.50 -25.10 11.91
C ASP A 25 -7.73 -24.05 11.10
N ARG A 26 -7.49 -24.30 9.80
CA ARG A 26 -6.68 -23.42 8.93
C ARG A 26 -7.17 -21.98 8.91
N THR A 27 -8.48 -21.75 8.82
CA THR A 27 -9.05 -20.39 8.84
C THR A 27 -8.81 -19.68 10.17
N LYS A 28 -8.95 -20.41 11.29
CA LYS A 28 -8.68 -19.86 12.63
C LYS A 28 -7.19 -19.51 12.80
N LEU A 29 -6.31 -20.41 12.36
CA LEU A 29 -4.86 -20.20 12.39
C LEU A 29 -4.42 -19.04 11.49
N PHE A 30 -5.01 -18.93 10.29
CA PHE A 30 -4.76 -17.84 9.35
C PHE A 30 -5.06 -16.48 9.99
N ARG A 31 -6.24 -16.35 10.60
CA ARG A 31 -6.64 -15.14 11.34
C ARG A 31 -5.73 -14.85 12.53
N GLN A 32 -5.34 -15.88 13.28
CA GLN A 32 -4.41 -15.72 14.40
C GLN A 32 -3.05 -15.19 13.94
N LYS A 33 -2.50 -15.73 12.84
CA LYS A 33 -1.24 -15.25 12.26
C LYS A 33 -1.37 -13.80 11.76
N LEU A 34 -2.47 -13.43 11.09
CA LEU A 34 -2.73 -12.04 10.68
C LEU A 34 -2.68 -11.06 11.85
N ARG A 35 -3.39 -11.37 12.94
CA ARG A 35 -3.43 -10.52 14.14
C ARG A 35 -2.07 -10.33 14.79
N LEU A 36 -1.26 -11.40 14.85
CA LEU A 36 0.09 -11.31 15.38
C LEU A 36 1.04 -10.54 14.44
N CYS A 37 0.80 -10.60 13.12
CA CYS A 37 1.54 -9.80 12.14
C CYS A 37 1.21 -8.29 12.19
N CYS A 38 0.16 -7.87 12.90
CA CYS A 38 -0.11 -6.45 13.15
C CYS A 38 0.98 -5.77 14.01
N VAL A 39 1.75 -6.54 14.79
CA VAL A 39 2.86 -5.99 15.57
C VAL A 39 3.98 -5.58 14.63
N VAL A 40 4.18 -4.28 14.44
CA VAL A 40 5.26 -3.73 13.61
C VAL A 40 6.60 -3.98 14.30
N MET A 41 7.55 -4.56 13.57
CA MET A 41 8.88 -4.86 14.10
C MET A 41 9.80 -3.68 13.87
N ASP A 42 10.58 -3.33 14.88
CA ASP A 42 11.59 -2.28 14.77
C ASP A 42 12.84 -2.80 14.06
N PHE A 43 13.17 -2.20 12.91
CA PHE A 43 14.37 -2.52 12.14
C PHE A 43 15.53 -1.54 12.36
N GLY A 44 15.33 -0.46 13.12
CA GLY A 44 16.37 0.52 13.48
C GLY A 44 17.52 -0.09 14.27
N GLU A 45 17.28 -1.23 14.93
CA GLU A 45 18.30 -2.08 15.53
C GLU A 45 18.32 -3.47 14.88
N PRO A 46 19.08 -3.67 13.78
CA PRO A 46 18.98 -4.87 12.96
C PRO A 46 19.30 -6.17 13.70
N ARG A 47 20.15 -6.12 14.73
CA ARG A 47 20.59 -7.29 15.50
C ARG A 47 19.64 -7.68 16.64
N LYS A 48 18.66 -6.85 16.98
CA LYS A 48 17.64 -7.15 17.99
C LYS A 48 16.47 -7.89 17.38
N HIS A 49 15.86 -8.76 18.19
CA HIS A 49 14.64 -9.51 17.86
C HIS A 49 14.71 -10.30 16.54
N LEU A 50 15.89 -10.86 16.23
CA LEU A 50 16.11 -11.60 14.97
C LEU A 50 15.14 -12.77 14.83
N ARG A 51 14.89 -13.50 15.93
CA ARG A 51 13.98 -14.65 15.94
C ARG A 51 12.53 -14.21 15.69
N GLU A 52 12.06 -13.14 16.32
CA GLU A 52 10.71 -12.63 16.12
C GLU A 52 10.54 -12.03 14.71
N LYS A 53 11.56 -11.33 14.20
CA LYS A 53 11.59 -10.80 12.82
C LYS A 53 11.49 -11.93 11.79
N ASP A 54 12.26 -12.99 11.97
CA ASP A 54 12.23 -14.14 11.07
C ASP A 54 10.90 -14.90 11.17
N ALA A 55 10.39 -15.12 12.39
CA ALA A 55 9.09 -15.75 12.60
C ALA A 55 7.95 -14.96 11.94
N LYS A 56 7.95 -13.63 12.03
CA LYS A 56 6.97 -12.78 11.33
C LYS A 56 7.11 -12.87 9.82
N ARG A 57 8.35 -12.85 9.29
CA ARG A 57 8.59 -13.03 7.85
C ARG A 57 8.04 -14.37 7.35
N GLN A 58 8.32 -15.46 8.07
CA GLN A 58 7.85 -16.79 7.71
C GLN A 58 6.32 -16.89 7.75
N ALA A 59 5.70 -16.34 8.79
CA ALA A 59 4.24 -16.29 8.88
C ALA A 59 3.61 -15.50 7.73
N LEU A 60 4.18 -14.35 7.36
CA LEU A 60 3.73 -13.57 6.22
C LEU A 60 3.86 -14.33 4.90
N LEU A 61 4.94 -15.08 4.68
CA LEU A 61 5.10 -15.96 3.51
C LEU A 61 4.01 -17.02 3.43
N GLU A 62 3.68 -17.66 4.56
CA GLU A 62 2.60 -18.65 4.62
C GLU A 62 1.24 -18.02 4.33
N LEU A 63 0.95 -16.84 4.90
CA LEU A 63 -0.30 -16.10 4.64
C LEU A 63 -0.44 -15.75 3.16
N VAL A 64 0.64 -15.25 2.56
CA VAL A 64 0.78 -14.96 1.13
C VAL A 64 0.47 -16.20 0.29
N GLN A 65 1.10 -17.33 0.61
CA GLN A 65 0.89 -18.57 -0.14
C GLN A 65 -0.55 -19.08 0.01
N PHE A 66 -1.09 -19.06 1.22
CA PHE A 66 -2.44 -19.54 1.51
C PHE A 66 -3.51 -18.75 0.75
N LEU A 67 -3.31 -17.43 0.64
CA LEU A 67 -4.14 -16.54 -0.18
C LEU A 67 -3.99 -16.82 -1.68
N SER A 68 -2.75 -17.04 -2.15
CA SER A 68 -2.45 -17.34 -3.56
C SER A 68 -3.06 -18.64 -4.04
N ASP A 69 -3.04 -19.66 -3.19
CA ASP A 69 -3.60 -20.98 -3.47
C ASP A 69 -5.14 -20.98 -3.51
N GLY A 70 -5.79 -19.85 -3.20
CA GLY A 70 -7.24 -19.76 -3.11
C GLY A 70 -7.83 -20.60 -1.97
N LYS A 71 -7.03 -20.94 -0.94
CA LYS A 71 -7.45 -21.79 0.19
C LYS A 71 -8.18 -21.00 1.29
N VAL A 72 -8.26 -19.68 1.16
CA VAL A 72 -8.93 -18.81 2.13
C VAL A 72 -10.44 -19.01 2.06
N THR A 73 -11.04 -19.36 3.20
CA THR A 73 -12.48 -19.26 3.40
C THR A 73 -12.80 -17.83 3.86
N TRP A 74 -13.40 -17.04 2.96
CA TRP A 74 -13.70 -15.64 3.24
C TRP A 74 -14.85 -15.48 4.24
N SER A 75 -14.65 -14.59 5.21
CA SER A 75 -15.68 -14.10 6.12
C SER A 75 -15.37 -12.64 6.48
N PRO A 76 -16.34 -11.86 6.97
CA PRO A 76 -16.10 -10.47 7.38
C PRO A 76 -14.95 -10.34 8.36
N GLN A 77 -14.81 -11.30 9.28
CA GLN A 77 -13.74 -11.29 10.28
C GLN A 77 -12.37 -11.64 9.71
N VAL A 78 -12.29 -12.41 8.61
CA VAL A 78 -11.03 -12.67 7.90
C VAL A 78 -10.58 -11.38 7.20
N VAL A 79 -11.51 -10.68 6.56
CA VAL A 79 -11.22 -9.42 5.87
C VAL A 79 -10.81 -8.34 6.88
N GLU A 80 -11.49 -8.24 8.01
CA GLU A 80 -11.14 -7.34 9.11
C GLU A 80 -9.71 -7.56 9.62
N ASP A 81 -9.34 -8.81 9.93
CA ASP A 81 -7.98 -9.13 10.39
C ASP A 81 -6.93 -8.90 9.29
N LEU A 82 -7.27 -9.15 8.02
CA LEU A 82 -6.38 -8.92 6.89
C LEU A 82 -6.12 -7.42 6.70
N MET A 83 -7.17 -6.61 6.64
CA MET A 83 -7.07 -5.17 6.48
C MET A 83 -6.39 -4.53 7.68
N ALA A 84 -6.67 -4.97 8.91
CA ALA A 84 -5.95 -4.50 10.10
C ALA A 84 -4.44 -4.81 10.03
N CYS A 85 -4.06 -6.00 9.55
CA CYS A 85 -2.66 -6.36 9.34
C CYS A 85 -2.00 -5.48 8.26
N VAL A 86 -2.69 -5.22 7.16
CA VAL A 86 -2.21 -4.34 6.08
C VAL A 86 -2.03 -2.92 6.60
N GLU A 87 -3.07 -2.33 7.19
CA GLU A 87 -3.07 -0.97 7.70
C GLU A 87 -1.98 -0.77 8.76
N ALA A 88 -1.85 -1.68 9.72
CA ALA A 88 -0.86 -1.58 10.79
C ALA A 88 0.58 -1.53 10.27
N ASN A 89 0.87 -2.16 9.13
CA ASN A 89 2.24 -2.24 8.59
C ASN A 89 2.51 -1.19 7.50
N ILE A 90 1.59 -0.98 6.56
CA ILE A 90 1.85 -0.06 5.44
C ILE A 90 1.68 1.40 5.88
N ILE A 91 0.67 1.71 6.70
CA ILE A 91 0.34 3.08 7.09
C ILE A 91 1.31 3.53 8.17
N ARG A 92 2.31 4.30 7.75
CA ARG A 92 3.37 4.82 8.62
C ARG A 92 3.75 6.25 8.26
N PRO A 93 4.31 7.02 9.19
CA PRO A 93 4.97 8.27 8.85
C PRO A 93 6.12 7.96 7.89
N LEU A 94 6.08 8.54 6.69
CA LEU A 94 7.24 8.52 5.80
C LEU A 94 8.34 9.36 6.45
N GLY A 95 9.58 8.85 6.42
CA GLY A 95 10.70 9.31 7.22
C GLY A 95 10.81 10.84 7.37
N GLY A 96 10.29 11.36 8.48
CA GLY A 96 10.52 12.72 8.93
C GLY A 96 11.83 12.83 9.69
N LYS A 97 12.96 12.45 9.07
CA LYS A 97 14.23 13.01 9.51
C LYS A 97 14.34 14.36 8.84
N SER A 98 13.89 15.39 9.57
CA SER A 98 14.40 16.75 9.44
C SER A 98 15.82 16.68 8.90
N ARG A 99 16.05 17.12 7.64
CA ARG A 99 17.39 17.51 7.19
C ARG A 99 17.89 18.43 8.28
N GLY A 100 18.80 17.88 9.09
CA GLY A 100 19.26 18.54 10.30
C GLY A 100 19.65 19.94 9.91
N ASN A 101 19.06 20.91 10.60
CA ASN A 101 19.48 22.28 10.57
C ASN A 101 20.86 22.32 11.25
N THR A 102 21.88 21.74 10.63
CA THR A 102 23.26 21.90 11.06
C THR A 102 23.62 23.29 10.59
N LYS A 103 23.32 24.28 11.45
CA LYS A 103 24.06 25.54 11.46
C LYS A 103 25.49 25.20 11.81
N ASP A 104 26.28 24.79 10.82
CA ASP A 104 27.69 25.07 10.86
C ASP A 104 28.16 25.53 9.49
N GLY A 105 28.86 26.65 9.50
CA GLY A 105 29.15 27.43 8.33
C GLY A 105 30.18 26.74 7.44
N GLY A 106 29.91 26.80 6.14
CA GLY A 106 30.96 26.95 5.14
C GLY A 106 31.65 25.67 4.67
N ARG A 107 31.02 24.97 3.73
CA ARG A 107 31.69 24.51 2.50
C ARG A 107 30.65 24.04 1.50
N ILE A 108 30.81 24.45 0.24
CA ILE A 108 30.08 23.86 -0.88
C ILE A 108 30.68 22.46 -1.05
N GLU A 109 30.09 21.46 -0.37
CA GLU A 109 30.34 20.05 -0.66
C GLU A 109 29.36 19.58 -1.73
N GLY A 110 29.83 18.61 -2.51
CA GLY A 110 29.37 18.30 -3.86
C GLY A 110 27.88 18.03 -4.00
N VAL A 111 27.44 18.13 -5.25
CA VAL A 111 26.19 17.58 -5.75
C VAL A 111 26.29 16.05 -5.61
N GLU A 112 26.14 15.53 -4.40
CA GLU A 112 25.80 14.13 -4.21
C GLU A 112 24.32 14.04 -4.55
N GLU A 113 24.00 13.25 -5.58
CA GLU A 113 22.63 12.81 -5.83
C GLU A 113 22.12 12.22 -4.52
N ASP A 114 21.18 12.89 -3.84
CA ASP A 114 20.64 12.46 -2.55
C ASP A 114 20.19 10.98 -2.69
N GLU A 115 20.95 10.05 -2.12
CA GLU A 115 20.69 8.61 -2.21
C GLU A 115 19.30 8.33 -1.60
N PRO A 116 18.41 7.61 -2.31
CA PRO A 116 17.03 7.45 -1.84
C PRO A 116 17.01 6.71 -0.51
N VAL A 117 16.21 7.21 0.44
CA VAL A 117 16.08 6.55 1.74
C VAL A 117 15.41 5.19 1.55
N LEU A 118 16.14 4.13 1.90
CA LEU A 118 15.64 2.76 1.87
C LEU A 118 14.88 2.43 3.16
N GLU A 119 13.71 1.84 3.02
CA GLU A 119 12.91 1.35 4.15
C GLU A 119 13.55 0.11 4.78
N GLU A 120 13.86 0.18 6.07
CA GLU A 120 14.56 -0.88 6.78
C GLU A 120 13.64 -2.09 7.02
N ALA A 121 12.34 -1.85 7.18
CA ALA A 121 11.31 -2.88 7.36
C ALA A 121 10.89 -3.61 6.07
N TRP A 122 11.58 -3.36 4.96
CA TRP A 122 11.28 -3.94 3.64
C TRP A 122 11.06 -5.46 3.62
N PRO A 123 11.84 -6.30 4.34
CA PRO A 123 11.63 -7.74 4.36
C PRO A 123 10.23 -8.19 4.83
N HIS A 124 9.54 -7.35 5.61
CA HIS A 124 8.14 -7.56 6.00
C HIS A 124 7.18 -6.81 5.09
N LEU A 125 7.46 -5.54 4.79
CA LEU A 125 6.58 -4.69 3.98
C LEU A 125 6.32 -5.26 2.59
N GLN A 126 7.35 -5.82 1.94
CA GLN A 126 7.20 -6.50 0.65
C GLN A 126 6.07 -7.54 0.68
N LEU A 127 5.98 -8.35 1.73
CA LEU A 127 4.96 -9.39 1.87
C LEU A 127 3.59 -8.82 2.24
N ILE A 128 3.55 -7.69 2.94
CA ILE A 128 2.30 -6.98 3.26
C ILE A 128 1.70 -6.38 1.97
N TYR A 129 2.52 -5.75 1.13
CA TYR A 129 2.07 -5.27 -0.18
C TYR A 129 1.55 -6.42 -1.05
N GLU A 130 2.20 -7.58 -1.01
CA GLU A 130 1.73 -8.77 -1.71
C GLU A 130 0.37 -9.26 -1.19
N LEU A 131 0.16 -9.27 0.12
CA LEU A 131 -1.13 -9.63 0.72
C LEU A 131 -2.24 -8.69 0.23
N LEU A 132 -1.99 -7.38 0.29
CA LEU A 132 -2.95 -6.38 -0.19
C LEU A 132 -3.24 -6.58 -1.68
N TYR A 133 -2.20 -6.74 -2.51
CA TYR A 133 -2.35 -6.93 -3.94
C TYR A 133 -3.20 -8.16 -4.28
N ARG A 134 -2.90 -9.31 -3.65
CA ARG A 134 -3.68 -10.55 -3.87
C ARG A 134 -5.10 -10.46 -3.33
N PHE A 135 -5.31 -9.78 -2.21
CA PHE A 135 -6.66 -9.55 -1.69
C PHE A 135 -7.49 -8.73 -2.68
N VAL A 136 -6.95 -7.63 -3.20
CA VAL A 136 -7.63 -6.77 -4.18
C VAL A 136 -7.93 -7.52 -5.49
N LEU A 137 -7.02 -8.40 -5.94
CA LEU A 137 -7.23 -9.26 -7.11
C LEU A 137 -8.24 -10.39 -6.87
N SER A 138 -8.47 -10.79 -5.63
CA SER A 138 -9.38 -11.89 -5.31
C SER A 138 -10.82 -11.60 -5.77
N LYS A 139 -11.60 -12.67 -5.91
CA LYS A 139 -13.04 -12.59 -6.25
C LYS A 139 -13.89 -12.04 -5.11
N GLU A 140 -13.34 -12.00 -3.89
CA GLU A 140 -14.01 -11.45 -2.70
C GLU A 140 -14.18 -9.94 -2.80
N VAL A 141 -13.24 -9.26 -3.47
CA VAL A 141 -13.35 -7.83 -3.75
C VAL A 141 -14.10 -7.65 -5.06
N ASP A 142 -15.42 -7.47 -4.93
CA ASP A 142 -16.32 -7.09 -6.00
C ASP A 142 -16.81 -5.64 -5.87
N THR A 143 -17.64 -5.20 -6.82
CA THR A 143 -18.13 -3.82 -6.87
C THR A 143 -19.05 -3.44 -5.71
N LYS A 144 -19.65 -4.42 -5.00
CA LYS A 144 -20.59 -4.18 -3.90
C LYS A 144 -19.88 -4.15 -2.55
N SER A 145 -18.92 -5.05 -2.37
CA SER A 145 -18.14 -5.23 -1.15
C SER A 145 -16.98 -4.23 -1.01
N ALA A 146 -16.52 -3.63 -2.10
CA ALA A 146 -15.37 -2.72 -2.09
C ALA A 146 -15.48 -1.54 -1.09
N LYS A 147 -16.66 -0.96 -0.87
CA LYS A 147 -16.86 0.10 0.16
C LYS A 147 -16.75 -0.41 1.59
N GLU A 148 -17.05 -1.68 1.80
CA GLU A 148 -17.03 -2.29 3.12
C GLU A 148 -15.58 -2.58 3.54
N TYR A 149 -14.70 -2.75 2.56
CA TYR A 149 -13.30 -3.12 2.77
C TYR A 149 -12.33 -1.95 2.61
N PHE A 150 -12.61 -0.99 1.73
CA PHE A 150 -11.73 0.16 1.47
C PHE A 150 -12.40 1.47 1.86
N SER A 151 -12.12 1.91 3.08
CA SER A 151 -12.62 3.19 3.58
C SER A 151 -11.95 4.39 2.89
N LYS A 152 -12.63 5.54 2.90
CA LYS A 152 -12.03 6.84 2.49
C LYS A 152 -10.68 7.08 3.18
N ARG A 153 -10.63 6.78 4.48
CA ARG A 153 -9.42 6.92 5.30
C ARG A 153 -8.30 6.04 4.77
N PHE A 154 -8.57 4.76 4.52
CA PHE A 154 -7.59 3.83 3.94
C PHE A 154 -7.06 4.35 2.60
N MET A 155 -7.94 4.80 1.71
CA MET A 155 -7.55 5.35 0.41
C MET A 155 -6.61 6.55 0.53
N LEU A 156 -6.92 7.51 1.41
CA LEU A 156 -6.06 8.67 1.65
C LEU A 156 -4.71 8.28 2.26
N GLN A 157 -4.70 7.33 3.18
CA GLN A 157 -3.47 6.86 3.80
C GLN A 157 -2.60 6.08 2.80
N LEU A 158 -3.20 5.28 1.92
CA LEU A 158 -2.50 4.61 0.82
C LEU A 158 -1.89 5.63 -0.15
N LEU A 159 -2.63 6.70 -0.46
CA LEU A 159 -2.16 7.79 -1.33
C LEU A 159 -1.01 8.57 -0.69
N ASN A 160 -1.02 8.83 0.62
CA ASN A 160 0.08 9.52 1.30
C ASN A 160 1.42 8.78 1.18
N LEU A 161 1.39 7.46 0.99
CA LEU A 161 2.62 6.67 0.82
C LEU A 161 3.30 6.95 -0.52
N PHE A 162 2.63 7.65 -1.43
CA PHE A 162 3.20 8.06 -2.71
C PHE A 162 4.40 8.99 -2.52
N ASP A 163 4.54 9.59 -1.33
CA ASP A 163 5.70 10.38 -0.95
C ASP A 163 6.93 9.51 -0.56
N SER A 164 6.82 8.18 -0.59
CA SER A 164 7.89 7.24 -0.22
C SER A 164 9.07 7.30 -1.21
N GLU A 165 10.27 7.51 -0.69
CA GLU A 165 11.51 7.59 -1.47
C GLU A 165 12.04 6.20 -1.90
N ASP A 166 11.57 5.12 -1.27
CA ASP A 166 12.10 3.77 -1.47
C ASP A 166 11.79 3.23 -2.89
N PRO A 167 12.80 2.94 -3.72
CA PRO A 167 12.60 2.35 -5.04
C PRO A 167 11.90 1.00 -5.07
N ARG A 168 12.03 0.21 -4.01
CA ARG A 168 11.54 -1.16 -3.97
C ARG A 168 10.03 -1.22 -3.77
N GLU A 169 9.45 -0.27 -3.05
CA GLU A 169 7.98 -0.11 -2.97
C GLU A 169 7.37 0.05 -4.37
N ARG A 170 8.09 0.72 -5.26
CA ARG A 170 7.69 0.94 -6.65
C ARG A 170 7.90 -0.30 -7.52
N ASP A 171 9.09 -0.88 -7.47
CA ASP A 171 9.49 -1.94 -8.41
C ASP A 171 8.88 -3.30 -8.07
N TYR A 172 8.61 -3.57 -6.79
CA TYR A 172 7.93 -4.80 -6.37
C TYR A 172 6.56 -4.96 -7.04
N LEU A 173 5.81 -3.86 -7.14
CA LEU A 173 4.48 -3.84 -7.72
C LEU A 173 4.50 -3.82 -9.27
N LYS A 174 5.61 -3.36 -9.88
CA LYS A 174 5.85 -3.49 -11.33
C LYS A 174 6.18 -4.92 -11.75
N VAL A 175 6.91 -5.69 -10.95
CA VAL A 175 7.34 -7.06 -11.31
C VAL A 175 6.22 -8.09 -11.13
N GLY A 176 5.39 -7.98 -10.08
CA GLY A 176 4.20 -8.83 -9.92
C GLY A 176 3.18 -8.70 -11.05
N SER A 177 3.19 -7.57 -11.78
CA SER A 177 2.31 -7.28 -12.92
C SER A 177 2.93 -7.56 -14.30
N LEU A 178 4.21 -7.96 -14.38
CA LEU A 178 4.87 -8.28 -15.67
C LEU A 178 4.32 -9.54 -16.35
N HIS A 179 3.48 -10.34 -15.69
CA HIS A 179 2.79 -11.46 -16.35
C HIS A 179 1.61 -11.01 -17.24
N GLU A 180 1.13 -9.77 -17.15
CA GLU A 180 0.04 -9.28 -18.00
C GLU A 180 0.38 -7.98 -18.75
N ARG A 181 1.03 -8.19 -19.90
CA ARG A 181 1.06 -7.38 -21.13
C ARG A 181 1.26 -5.86 -20.99
N THR A 182 2.48 -5.48 -21.33
CA THR A 182 2.88 -4.31 -22.11
C THR A 182 1.87 -3.93 -23.19
N LYS A 183 1.31 -2.72 -23.12
CA LYS A 183 1.20 -1.78 -24.26
C LYS A 183 1.29 -0.33 -23.74
N GLN A 184 2.33 0.38 -24.18
CA GLN A 184 2.46 1.84 -24.11
C GLN A 184 1.33 2.54 -24.86
N MET A 185 1.04 3.80 -24.50
CA MET A 185 0.63 4.88 -25.42
C MET A 185 0.78 6.26 -24.72
N PRO A 186 0.70 7.39 -25.45
CA PRO A 186 1.67 8.47 -25.40
C PRO A 186 1.26 9.65 -24.50
N SER A 187 2.26 10.49 -24.24
CA SER A 187 2.15 11.82 -23.65
C SER A 187 1.30 12.75 -24.52
N SER A 188 0.17 13.24 -23.98
CA SER A 188 -0.39 14.60 -24.14
C SER A 188 -1.92 14.59 -24.09
N SER A 189 -2.49 15.15 -23.03
CA SER A 189 -3.53 16.19 -23.10
C SER A 189 -4.00 16.56 -21.69
N ARG A 190 -4.02 17.86 -21.40
CA ARG A 190 -4.70 18.45 -20.23
C ARG A 190 -6.21 18.39 -20.54
N ASP A 191 -6.88 17.36 -20.04
CA ASP A 191 -8.34 17.25 -20.17
C ASP A 191 -9.04 18.03 -19.03
N PRO A 192 -10.02 18.89 -19.32
CA PRO A 192 -10.68 19.77 -18.34
C PRO A 192 -11.64 19.05 -17.36
N LEU A 193 -11.62 17.72 -17.30
CA LEU A 193 -12.50 16.89 -16.46
C LEU A 193 -11.94 16.61 -15.04
N THR A 194 -10.74 17.08 -14.71
CA THR A 194 -10.12 16.85 -13.39
C THR A 194 -10.60 17.81 -12.28
N SER A 195 -11.63 18.62 -12.52
CA SER A 195 -12.12 19.55 -11.50
C SER A 195 -12.85 18.81 -10.36
N PRO A 196 -12.40 18.94 -9.10
CA PRO A 196 -13.03 18.38 -7.89
C PRO A 196 -14.54 18.66 -7.78
N SER A 197 -14.99 19.80 -8.31
CA SER A 197 -16.39 20.22 -8.29
C SER A 197 -17.30 19.45 -9.25
N ILE A 198 -16.76 18.91 -10.35
CA ILE A 198 -17.54 18.18 -11.36
C ILE A 198 -17.91 16.77 -10.85
N ILE A 199 -16.98 16.12 -10.14
CA ILE A 199 -17.17 14.75 -9.61
C ILE A 199 -18.29 14.72 -8.55
N ASN A 200 -18.47 15.80 -7.79
CA ASN A 200 -19.53 15.91 -6.81
C ASN A 200 -20.95 15.94 -7.40
N GLY A 201 -21.09 16.29 -8.68
CA GLY A 201 -22.36 16.35 -9.40
C GLY A 201 -22.75 15.07 -10.15
N PHE A 202 -21.96 14.00 -10.08
CA PHE A 202 -22.28 12.77 -10.81
C PHE A 202 -23.51 12.06 -10.25
N ALA A 203 -24.46 11.75 -11.14
CA ALA A 203 -25.59 10.87 -10.86
C ALA A 203 -25.13 9.41 -10.82
N LEU A 204 -25.74 8.61 -9.93
CA LEU A 204 -25.45 7.19 -9.79
C LEU A 204 -26.49 6.33 -10.55
N PRO A 205 -26.09 5.18 -11.13
CA PRO A 205 -24.72 4.67 -11.23
C PRO A 205 -23.83 5.55 -12.13
N LEU A 206 -22.52 5.58 -11.86
CA LEU A 206 -21.57 6.32 -12.70
C LEU A 206 -21.75 5.90 -14.17
N LYS A 207 -21.97 6.87 -15.05
CA LYS A 207 -22.01 6.62 -16.48
C LYS A 207 -20.68 6.01 -16.95
N ALA A 208 -20.75 5.14 -17.96
CA ALA A 208 -19.58 4.48 -18.53
C ALA A 208 -18.47 5.45 -18.99
N GLU A 209 -18.83 6.70 -19.31
CA GLU A 209 -17.89 7.78 -19.62
C GLU A 209 -16.99 8.16 -18.43
N HIS A 210 -17.55 8.23 -17.21
CA HIS A 210 -16.80 8.56 -16.00
C HIS A 210 -15.89 7.41 -15.57
N GLN A 211 -16.35 6.16 -15.75
CA GLN A 211 -15.52 4.97 -15.53
C GLN A 211 -14.35 4.91 -16.52
N LYS A 212 -14.60 5.17 -17.81
CA LYS A 212 -13.51 5.28 -18.80
C LYS A 212 -12.55 6.40 -18.47
N PHE A 213 -13.03 7.57 -18.05
CA PHE A 213 -12.17 8.67 -17.62
C PHE A 213 -11.28 8.29 -16.44
N LEU A 214 -11.85 7.62 -15.43
CA LEU A 214 -11.09 7.10 -14.30
C LEU A 214 -9.97 6.16 -14.74
N GLU A 215 -10.30 5.14 -15.54
CA GLU A 215 -9.34 4.10 -15.94
C GLU A 215 -8.31 4.56 -16.98
N LYS A 216 -8.70 5.44 -17.91
CA LYS A 216 -7.88 5.84 -19.06
C LYS A 216 -7.15 7.16 -18.87
N ALA A 217 -7.63 8.03 -17.98
CA ALA A 217 -7.00 9.32 -17.72
C ALA A 217 -6.54 9.44 -16.26
N LEU A 218 -7.47 9.34 -15.29
CA LEU A 218 -7.16 9.68 -13.89
C LEU A 218 -6.15 8.73 -13.24
N ILE A 219 -6.32 7.41 -13.40
CA ILE A 219 -5.38 6.41 -12.86
C ILE A 219 -3.98 6.58 -13.49
N PRO A 220 -3.82 6.66 -14.83
CA PRO A 220 -2.52 6.87 -15.46
C PRO A 220 -1.79 8.16 -15.06
N LEU A 221 -2.48 9.21 -14.61
CA LEU A 221 -1.83 10.46 -14.17
C LEU A 221 -0.87 10.28 -12.99
N HIS A 222 -1.00 9.22 -12.20
CA HIS A 222 -0.06 8.89 -11.12
C HIS A 222 1.32 8.48 -11.65
N LYS A 223 1.42 8.07 -12.91
CA LYS A 223 2.68 7.69 -13.55
C LYS A 223 3.53 8.89 -13.99
N ALA A 224 2.93 10.08 -14.12
CA ALA A 224 3.60 11.23 -14.70
C ALA A 224 4.77 11.72 -13.83
N ALA A 225 5.85 12.18 -14.46
CA ALA A 225 7.05 12.63 -13.76
C ALA A 225 6.81 13.84 -12.85
N ASN A 226 5.85 14.71 -13.19
CA ASN A 226 5.52 15.92 -12.44
C ASN A 226 4.30 15.76 -11.50
N VAL A 227 3.92 14.53 -11.18
CA VAL A 227 2.76 14.22 -10.32
C VAL A 227 2.82 14.92 -8.97
N ALA A 228 4.01 15.16 -8.41
CA ALA A 228 4.19 15.89 -7.16
C ALA A 228 3.50 17.27 -7.15
N GLN A 229 3.42 17.94 -8.31
CA GLN A 229 2.80 19.28 -8.41
C GLN A 229 1.27 19.26 -8.25
N TYR A 230 0.62 18.11 -8.48
CA TYR A 230 -0.84 17.98 -8.46
C TYR A 230 -1.33 16.76 -7.68
N HIS A 231 -0.45 16.13 -6.90
CA HIS A 231 -0.73 14.88 -6.18
C HIS A 231 -1.93 15.03 -5.24
N GLN A 232 -2.01 16.13 -4.48
CA GLN A 232 -3.12 16.38 -3.55
C GLN A 232 -4.47 16.47 -4.27
N GLN A 233 -4.53 17.16 -5.41
CA GLN A 233 -5.75 17.27 -6.20
C GLN A 233 -6.13 15.92 -6.82
N LEU A 234 -5.16 15.16 -7.32
CA LEU A 234 -5.38 13.83 -7.89
C LEU A 234 -5.84 12.82 -6.82
N ALA A 235 -5.24 12.85 -5.63
CA ALA A 235 -5.63 12.07 -4.46
C ALA A 235 -7.06 12.40 -4.00
N TYR A 236 -7.41 13.68 -3.98
CA TYR A 236 -8.77 14.11 -3.71
C TYR A 236 -9.76 13.57 -4.75
N CYS A 237 -9.46 13.75 -6.05
CA CYS A 237 -10.32 13.29 -7.13
C CYS A 237 -10.55 11.77 -7.11
N THR A 238 -9.49 10.97 -6.95
CA THR A 238 -9.60 9.50 -6.85
C THR A 238 -10.42 9.07 -5.63
N THR A 239 -10.24 9.73 -4.48
CA THR A 239 -11.03 9.47 -3.29
C THR A 239 -12.52 9.80 -3.52
N GLN A 240 -12.83 10.90 -4.21
CA GLN A 240 -14.21 11.25 -4.58
C GLN A 240 -14.87 10.19 -5.48
N PHE A 241 -14.13 9.59 -6.41
CA PHE A 241 -14.65 8.47 -7.22
C PHE A 241 -15.07 7.28 -6.36
N VAL A 242 -14.27 6.93 -5.35
CA VAL A 242 -14.60 5.84 -4.40
C VAL A 242 -15.81 6.18 -3.54
N GLU A 243 -15.92 7.42 -3.07
CA GLU A 243 -17.07 7.88 -2.28
C GLU A 243 -18.37 7.86 -3.08
N LYS A 244 -18.29 8.20 -4.37
CA LYS A 244 -19.45 8.20 -5.27
C LYS A 244 -19.83 6.78 -5.69
N ASP A 245 -18.86 6.00 -6.13
CA ASP A 245 -19.07 4.63 -6.57
C ASP A 245 -17.98 3.70 -6.01
N PRO A 246 -18.31 2.89 -5.00
CA PRO A 246 -17.41 1.92 -4.40
C PRO A 246 -16.75 0.97 -5.39
N ALA A 247 -17.41 0.69 -6.52
CA ALA A 247 -16.88 -0.16 -7.58
C ALA A 247 -15.54 0.33 -8.13
N THR A 248 -15.27 1.62 -7.98
CA THR A 248 -14.04 2.26 -8.46
C THR A 248 -12.83 2.03 -7.55
N ALA A 249 -13.02 1.56 -6.30
CA ALA A 249 -11.92 1.37 -5.36
C ALA A 249 -10.91 0.32 -5.88
N LYS A 250 -11.40 -0.82 -6.37
CA LYS A 250 -10.54 -1.90 -6.91
C LYS A 250 -9.65 -1.42 -8.07
N PRO A 251 -10.17 -0.83 -9.17
CA PRO A 251 -9.31 -0.35 -10.25
C PRO A 251 -8.39 0.79 -9.79
N ILE A 252 -8.83 1.65 -8.86
CA ILE A 252 -7.97 2.70 -8.30
C ILE A 252 -6.82 2.07 -7.52
N ILE A 253 -7.06 1.22 -6.52
CA ILE A 253 -6.02 0.59 -5.71
C ILE A 253 -5.05 -0.19 -6.60
N LEU A 254 -5.54 -0.98 -7.56
CA LEU A 254 -4.67 -1.69 -8.52
C LEU A 254 -3.85 -0.71 -9.36
N GLY A 255 -4.45 0.39 -9.82
CA GLY A 255 -3.77 1.46 -10.53
C GLY A 255 -2.70 2.15 -9.69
N LEU A 256 -3.01 2.44 -8.43
CA LEU A 256 -2.10 3.07 -7.48
C LEU A 256 -0.92 2.16 -7.17
N LEU A 257 -1.19 0.88 -6.89
CA LEU A 257 -0.14 -0.13 -6.70
C LEU A 257 0.71 -0.26 -7.97
N ARG A 258 0.12 -0.19 -9.17
CA ARG A 258 0.85 -0.30 -10.45
C ARG A 258 1.68 0.92 -10.81
N PHE A 259 1.18 2.13 -10.53
CA PHE A 259 1.73 3.40 -11.00
C PHE A 259 2.25 4.26 -9.87
N TRP A 260 2.85 3.61 -8.86
CA TRP A 260 3.45 4.32 -7.72
C TRP A 260 4.38 5.44 -8.22
N PRO A 261 4.10 6.70 -7.90
CA PRO A 261 4.80 7.84 -8.45
C PRO A 261 6.24 7.89 -7.95
N VAL A 262 7.07 8.59 -8.72
CA VAL A 262 8.41 8.96 -8.28
C VAL A 262 8.26 10.25 -7.48
N THR A 263 8.57 10.21 -6.19
CA THR A 263 8.95 11.44 -5.51
C THR A 263 10.28 11.89 -6.06
N GLN A 264 10.28 12.99 -6.80
CA GLN A 264 11.50 13.74 -7.01
C GLN A 264 11.79 14.54 -5.74
N SER A 265 12.91 14.23 -5.08
CA SER A 265 13.53 15.17 -4.15
C SER A 265 13.83 16.46 -4.92
N THR A 266 13.16 17.53 -4.51
CA THR A 266 13.07 18.77 -5.28
C THR A 266 14.40 19.52 -5.29
N LYS A 267 15.03 19.63 -6.46
CA LYS A 267 15.82 20.81 -6.85
C LYS A 267 15.40 21.30 -8.23
N GLU A 268 14.20 21.87 -8.30
CA GLU A 268 13.88 22.87 -9.32
C GLU A 268 13.29 24.10 -8.62
N VAL A 269 14.15 24.86 -7.93
CA VAL A 269 13.87 26.28 -7.66
C VAL A 269 15.13 27.11 -7.92
N LEU A 270 15.10 27.76 -9.09
CA LEU A 270 15.63 29.09 -9.46
C LEU A 270 17.14 29.31 -9.64
N GLY A 271 17.48 29.75 -10.85
CA GLY A 271 18.49 30.79 -11.13
C GLY A 271 18.07 31.56 -12.40
N PRO A 272 18.18 32.90 -12.44
CA PRO A 272 17.39 33.76 -13.34
C PRO A 272 17.91 33.67 -14.78
N MET A 273 17.00 33.61 -15.76
CA MET A 273 17.37 34.02 -17.11
C MET A 273 17.46 35.55 -17.10
N GLN A 274 18.67 36.05 -17.36
CA GLN A 274 19.00 37.44 -17.65
C GLN A 274 18.23 37.96 -18.87
#